data_AF-A0A8S0FWK6-F1
#
_entry.id   AF-A0A8S0FWK6-F1
#
_cell.length_a   1.000
_cell.length_b   1.000
_cell.length_c   1.000
_cell.angle_alpha   90.00
_cell.angle_beta   90.00
_cell.angle_gamma   90.00
#
_symmetry.space_group_name_H-M   'P 1'
#
loop_
_entity.id
_entity.type
_entity.pdbx_description
1 polymer ?
#
loop_
_entity_poly.entity_id
_entity_poly.type
_entity_poly.pdbx_seq_one_letter_code
_entity_poly.pdbx_strand_id
1 'polypeptide(L)' 'MEFLQAYGVAIADGPLKGLAARAVVVIDENDNVIFSQLVDEITTEPDYEAALAVLKA' A
#
# COMPACT_ATOMS: atom_id res chain seq x y z
N MET A 1 -0.50 2.36 -15.65
CA MET A 1 0.72 2.86 -14.98
C MET A 1 0.44 4.02 -14.04
N GLU A 2 -0.51 4.90 -14.34
CA GLU A 2 -0.86 6.06 -13.51
C GLU A 2 -1.11 5.70 -12.04
N PHE A 3 -1.90 4.65 -11.76
CA PHE A 3 -2.12 4.15 -10.39
C PHE A 3 -0.82 3.82 -9.64
N LEU A 4 0.09 3.05 -10.26
CA LEU A 4 1.32 2.60 -9.60
C LEU A 4 2.20 3.79 -9.20
N GLN A 5 2.26 4.81 -10.06
CA GLN A 5 3.03 6.03 -9.79
C GLN A 5 2.32 6.93 -8.79
N ALA A 6 1.00 7.11 -8.92
CA ALA A 6 0.21 7.96 -8.04
C ALA A 6 0.19 7.44 -6.59
N TYR A 7 0.13 6.12 -6.40
CA TYR A 7 0.16 5.49 -5.08
C TYR A 7 1.58 5.16 -4.60
N GLY A 8 2.63 5.49 -5.37
CA GLY A 8 4.02 5.26 -4.98
C GLY A 8 4.44 3.79 -4.89
N VAL A 9 3.67 2.87 -5.50
CA VAL A 9 3.92 1.42 -5.49
C VAL A 9 4.58 0.90 -6.76
N ALA A 10 5.01 1.77 -7.67
CA ALA A 10 5.64 1.36 -8.92
C ALA A 10 7.04 0.75 -8.69
N ILE A 11 7.20 -0.53 -9.04
CA ILE A 11 8.53 -1.15 -9.08
C ILE A 11 9.20 -0.77 -10.40
N ALA A 12 10.24 0.07 -10.31
CA ALA A 12 10.91 0.66 -11.47
C ALA A 12 11.85 -0.32 -12.20
N ASP A 13 12.47 -1.26 -11.48
CA ASP A 13 13.54 -2.12 -12.01
C ASP A 13 13.54 -3.53 -11.40
N GLY A 14 14.34 -4.42 -11.97
CA GLY A 14 14.45 -5.82 -11.53
C GLY A 14 13.38 -6.75 -12.11
N PRO A 15 13.32 -8.01 -11.64
CA PRO A 15 12.44 -9.03 -12.20
C PRO A 15 10.94 -8.74 -11.98
N LEU A 16 10.60 -7.88 -11.03
CA LEU A 16 9.22 -7.48 -10.71
C LEU A 16 8.83 -6.12 -11.32
N LYS A 17 9.66 -5.57 -12.23
CA LYS A 17 9.40 -4.29 -12.90
C LYS A 17 8.01 -4.27 -13.54
N GLY A 18 7.28 -3.18 -13.32
CA GLY A 18 5.94 -2.98 -13.84
C GLY A 18 4.81 -3.59 -13.00
N LEU A 19 5.15 -4.28 -11.90
CA LEU A 19 4.20 -4.71 -10.88
C LEU A 19 4.10 -3.67 -9.75
N ALA A 20 3.07 -3.83 -8.90
CA ALA A 20 2.94 -3.09 -7.66
C ALA A 20 3.85 -3.70 -6.57
N ALA A 21 4.51 -2.85 -5.79
CA ALA A 21 5.04 -3.23 -4.49
C ALA A 21 3.88 -3.65 -3.56
N ARG A 22 4.19 -4.44 -2.55
CA ARG A 22 3.19 -4.85 -1.56
C ARG A 22 2.95 -3.67 -0.60
N ALA A 23 1.72 -3.21 -0.56
CA ALA A 23 1.31 -2.09 0.29
C ALA A 23 -0.16 -2.23 0.70
N VAL A 24 -0.52 -1.60 1.81
CA VAL A 24 -1.90 -1.43 2.27
C VAL A 24 -2.17 0.05 2.42
N VAL A 25 -3.28 0.51 1.82
CA VAL A 25 -3.78 1.88 1.95
C VAL A 25 -5.24 1.78 2.35
N VAL A 26 -5.62 2.44 3.44
CA VAL A 26 -7.00 2.52 3.93
C VAL A 26 -7.49 3.93 3.71
N ILE A 27 -8.64 4.05 3.08
CA ILE A 27 -9.24 5.32 2.65
C ILE A 27 -10.65 5.41 3.27
N ASP A 28 -11.00 6.57 3.82
CA ASP A 28 -12.33 6.84 4.37
C ASP A 28 -13.35 7.23 3.28
N GLU A 29 -14.60 7.49 3.67
CA GLU A 29 -15.69 7.87 2.76
C GLU A 29 -15.52 9.26 2.11
N ASN A 30 -14.57 10.07 2.59
CA ASN A 30 -14.26 11.41 2.09
C ASN A 30 -12.96 11.41 1.27
N ASP A 31 -12.51 10.25 0.81
CA ASP A 31 -11.26 10.04 0.06
C ASP A 31 -9.98 10.39 0.83
N ASN A 32 -10.02 10.45 2.17
CA ASN A 32 -8.82 10.67 2.98
C ASN A 32 -8.11 9.36 3.29
N VAL A 33 -6.78 9.35 3.15
CA VAL A 33 -5.95 8.24 3.57
C VAL A 33 -5.83 8.24 5.09
N ILE A 34 -6.45 7.26 5.75
CA ILE A 34 -6.42 7.11 7.21
C ILE A 34 -5.34 6.12 7.68
N PHE A 35 -4.81 5.30 6.77
CA PHE A 35 -3.63 4.45 7.01
C PHE A 35 -2.90 4.17 5.70
N SER A 36 -1.58 4.12 5.76
CA SER A 36 -0.75 3.66 4.64
C SER A 36 0.47 2.92 5.15
N GLN A 37 0.77 1.78 4.52
CA GLN A 37 1.94 0.98 4.82
C GLN A 37 2.49 0.38 3.52
N LEU A 38 3.74 0.72 3.21
CA LEU A 38 4.56 0.02 2.23
C LEU A 38 5.42 -0.99 2.99
N VAL A 39 5.39 -2.28 2.62
CA VAL A 39 6.23 -3.27 3.32
C VAL A 39 7.67 -3.21 2.83
N ASP A 40 8.62 -3.40 3.75
CA ASP A 40 10.06 -3.37 3.44
C ASP A 40 10.50 -4.52 2.53
N GLU A 41 9.84 -5.68 2.65
CA GLU A 41 10.13 -6.89 1.87
C GLU A 41 8.83 -7.48 1.33
N ILE A 42 8.79 -7.83 0.04
CA ILE A 42 7.55 -8.20 -0.66
C ILE A 42 6.96 -9.52 -0.16
N THR A 43 7.81 -10.35 0.46
CA THR A 43 7.41 -11.63 1.06
C THR A 43 6.82 -11.47 2.46
N THR A 44 7.03 -10.33 3.11
CA THR A 44 6.48 -10.03 4.43
C THR A 44 5.05 -9.56 4.33
N GLU A 45 4.23 -9.97 5.29
CA GLU A 45 2.85 -9.50 5.37
C GLU A 45 2.79 -8.10 6.00
N PRO A 46 1.89 -7.23 5.52
CA PRO A 46 1.62 -5.96 6.16
C PRO A 46 0.98 -6.16 7.54
N ASP A 47 0.98 -5.11 8.35
CA ASP A 47 0.36 -5.11 9.67
C ASP A 47 -1.15 -4.93 9.52
N TYR A 48 -1.85 -6.05 9.35
CA TYR A 48 -3.30 -6.05 9.21
C TYR A 48 -3.99 -5.58 10.49
N GLU A 49 -3.40 -5.80 11.67
CA GLU A 49 -4.00 -5.35 12.93
C GLU A 49 -4.00 -3.82 13.00
N ALA A 50 -2.88 -3.18 12.64
CA ALA A 50 -2.78 -1.73 12.54
C ALA A 50 -3.73 -1.16 11.48
N ALA A 51 -3.83 -1.79 10.31
CA ALA A 51 -4.73 -1.37 9.24
C ALA A 51 -6.22 -1.50 9.64
N LEU A 52 -6.58 -2.53 10.40
CA LEU A 52 -7.96 -2.70 10.89
C LEU A 52 -8.27 -1.82 12.10
N ALA A 53 -7.27 -1.45 12.90
CA ALA A 53 -7.46 -0.59 14.06
C ALA A 53 -7.98 0.80 13.67
N VAL A 54 -7.53 1.35 12.54
CA VAL A 54 -8.00 2.66 12.04
C VAL A 54 -9.44 2.66 11.56
N LEU A 55 -10.05 1.48 11.30
CA LEU A 55 -11.44 1.35 10.86
C LEU A 55 -12.45 1.22 12.00
N LYS A 56 -11.98 0.97 13.23
CA LYS A 56 -12.84 0.73 14.41
C LYS A 56 -13.11 2.00 15.23
N ALA A 57 -12.63 3.15 14.76
CA ALA A 57 -12.78 4.44 15.43
C ALA A 57 -14.20 5.02 15.24
#